data_AF-A0A6L7GJU4-F1
#
_entry.id   AF-A0A6L7GJU4-F1
#
_cell.length_a   1.000
_cell.length_b   1.000
_cell.length_c   1.000
_cell.angle_alpha   90.00
_cell.angle_beta   90.00
_cell.angle_gamma   90.00
#
_symmetry.space_group_name_H-M   'P 1'
#
loop_
_entity.id
_entity.type
_entity.pdbx_description
1 polymer ?
#
loop_
_entity_poly.entity_id
_entity_poly.type
_entity_poly.pdbx_seq_one_letter_code
_entity_poly.pdbx_strand_id
1 'polypeptide(L)'
;MTDDRWHGRALQDEPAVRISYVKAGPLAWPEWPYIGSGRWDDPNGRFLEVGHPTTLASLHREFGGYAVSCGLAEGVDLSAITSAAREFTQHLSGALYRELRFSSYPRDLDGIEYPSRHGIGSRLWALYERPDRKLRDRARLETAGVCLDSDPDLIMAMDLHHLRWATP
;
A
#
# COMPACT_ATOMS: atom_id res chain seq x y z
N MET A 1 -35.78 37.46 -6.56
CA MET A 1 -35.05 37.55 -5.27
C MET A 1 -35.36 36.26 -4.53
N THR A 2 -34.65 35.20 -4.89
CA THR A 2 -34.90 33.82 -4.45
C THR A 2 -33.88 33.46 -3.37
N ASP A 3 -34.41 33.15 -2.19
CA ASP A 3 -33.70 32.78 -0.96
C ASP A 3 -33.32 31.29 -1.04
N ASP A 4 -32.19 30.97 -1.67
CA ASP A 4 -31.61 29.62 -1.70
C ASP A 4 -30.78 29.37 -0.43
N ARG A 5 -31.47 29.10 0.68
CA ARG A 5 -30.82 28.55 1.87
C ARG A 5 -30.50 27.08 1.64
N TRP A 6 -29.25 26.81 1.30
CA TRP A 6 -28.66 25.47 1.35
C TRP A 6 -28.84 24.85 2.73
N HIS A 7 -29.78 23.92 2.86
CA HIS A 7 -29.90 23.06 4.05
C HIS A 7 -29.03 21.82 3.83
N GLY A 8 -27.71 22.01 3.86
CA GLY A 8 -26.75 20.93 3.91
C GLY A 8 -26.79 20.30 5.30
N ARG A 9 -27.57 19.24 5.47
CA ARG A 9 -27.51 18.39 6.67
C ARG A 9 -26.09 17.82 6.74
N ALA A 10 -25.34 18.12 7.79
CA ALA A 10 -24.05 17.50 8.04
C ALA A 10 -24.26 15.98 8.08
N LEU A 11 -23.87 15.30 7.01
CA LEU A 11 -23.68 13.85 7.02
C LEU A 11 -22.60 13.60 8.05
N GLN A 12 -22.92 12.83 9.08
CA GLN A 12 -21.94 12.39 10.07
C GLN A 12 -20.75 11.77 9.32
N ASP A 13 -19.59 12.44 9.39
CA ASP A 13 -18.39 12.19 8.59
C ASP A 13 -17.71 10.86 9.00
N GLU A 14 -18.21 9.75 8.46
CA GLU A 14 -17.36 8.59 8.17
C GLU A 14 -16.81 8.81 6.74
N PRO A 15 -15.48 8.89 6.50
CA PRO A 15 -14.97 8.98 5.17
C PRO A 15 -15.31 7.68 4.47
N ALA A 16 -15.98 7.84 3.35
CA ALA A 16 -16.36 6.75 2.47
C ALA A 16 -15.13 6.19 1.77
N VAL A 17 -14.17 5.62 2.50
CA VAL A 17 -12.97 5.02 1.90
C VAL A 17 -13.29 3.65 1.32
N ARG A 18 -12.61 3.28 0.25
CA ARG A 18 -12.81 1.98 -0.39
C ARG A 18 -11.77 0.98 0.09
N ILE A 19 -12.24 -0.14 0.61
CA ILE A 19 -11.42 -1.31 0.93
C ILE A 19 -11.60 -2.33 -0.20
N SER A 20 -10.49 -2.76 -0.79
CA SER A 20 -10.46 -3.91 -1.68
C SER A 20 -10.13 -5.18 -0.89
N TYR A 21 -10.69 -6.28 -1.36
CA TYR A 21 -10.32 -7.64 -0.97
C TYR A 21 -9.77 -8.33 -2.22
N VAL A 22 -8.75 -9.15 -2.05
CA VAL A 22 -8.14 -9.83 -3.19
C VAL A 22 -9.00 -11.01 -3.62
N LYS A 23 -9.30 -11.05 -4.93
CA LYS A 23 -10.04 -12.13 -5.61
C LYS A 23 -9.12 -13.17 -6.27
N ALA A 24 -7.81 -13.06 -6.09
CA ALA A 24 -6.87 -14.05 -6.58
C ALA A 24 -6.90 -15.29 -5.68
N GLY A 25 -6.96 -16.48 -6.26
CA GLY A 25 -6.58 -17.69 -5.53
C GLY A 25 -5.10 -17.57 -5.13
N PRO A 26 -4.67 -18.21 -4.02
CA PRO A 26 -3.29 -18.10 -3.56
C PRO A 26 -2.36 -18.52 -4.70
N LEU A 27 -1.44 -17.63 -5.07
CA LEU A 27 -0.39 -18.01 -6.00
C LEU A 27 0.47 -19.08 -5.31
N ALA A 28 0.91 -20.07 -6.07
CA ALA A 28 1.96 -20.98 -5.61
C ALA A 28 3.26 -20.19 -5.60
N TRP A 29 3.53 -19.52 -4.48
CA TRP A 29 4.82 -18.87 -4.26
C TRP A 29 5.90 -19.96 -4.30
N PRO A 30 7.03 -19.72 -4.97
CA PRO A 30 8.20 -20.58 -4.83
C PRO A 30 8.55 -20.73 -3.34
N GLU A 31 9.19 -21.84 -2.94
CA GLU A 31 9.69 -22.03 -1.57
C GLU A 31 10.91 -21.14 -1.27
N TRP A 32 10.82 -19.86 -1.66
CA TRP A 32 11.81 -18.85 -1.39
C TRP A 32 11.74 -18.46 0.08
N PRO A 33 12.90 -18.17 0.69
CA PRO A 33 12.94 -17.70 2.06
C PRO A 33 12.31 -16.30 2.10
N TYR A 34 11.42 -16.08 3.06
CA TYR A 34 10.77 -14.79 3.26
C TYR A 34 11.02 -14.31 4.69
N ILE A 35 11.18 -13.00 4.86
CA ILE A 35 11.43 -12.36 6.16
C ILE A 35 10.11 -11.88 6.80
N GLY A 36 8.97 -12.16 6.17
CA GLY A 36 7.68 -11.58 6.52
C GLY A 36 6.47 -12.42 6.15
N SER A 37 5.34 -12.19 6.80
CA SER A 37 4.10 -12.94 6.57
C SER A 37 3.06 -12.18 5.73
N GLY A 38 3.37 -10.96 5.31
CA GLY A 38 2.48 -10.15 4.48
C GLY A 38 2.19 -10.84 3.14
N ARG A 39 0.91 -10.92 2.78
CA ARG A 39 0.47 -11.55 1.52
C ARG A 39 -0.52 -10.64 0.81
N TRP A 40 -0.18 -10.18 -0.39
CA TRP A 40 -1.14 -9.46 -1.23
C TRP A 40 -2.26 -10.39 -1.72
N ASP A 41 -2.00 -11.70 -1.85
CA ASP A 41 -2.93 -12.71 -2.31
C ASP A 41 -3.73 -13.41 -1.18
N ASP A 42 -3.71 -12.87 0.04
CA ASP A 42 -4.56 -13.40 1.12
C ASP A 42 -6.03 -13.11 0.78
N PRO A 43 -6.92 -14.13 0.69
CA PRO A 43 -8.34 -13.92 0.43
C PRO A 43 -9.05 -13.10 1.52
N ASN A 44 -8.44 -12.97 2.71
CA ASN A 44 -8.92 -12.13 3.80
C ASN A 44 -8.15 -10.81 3.93
N GLY A 45 -7.19 -10.56 3.03
CA GLY A 45 -6.39 -9.35 3.02
C GLY A 45 -7.25 -8.11 2.77
N ARG A 46 -7.06 -7.09 3.60
CA ARG A 46 -7.80 -5.82 3.53
C ARG A 46 -6.86 -4.72 3.07
N PHE A 47 -7.07 -4.22 1.85
CA PHE A 47 -6.23 -3.18 1.29
C PHE A 47 -7.03 -1.90 1.08
N LEU A 48 -6.46 -0.76 1.46
CA LEU A 48 -7.07 0.53 1.14
C LEU A 48 -6.81 0.83 -0.34
N GLU A 49 -7.88 1.00 -1.11
CA GLU A 49 -7.81 1.35 -2.51
C GLU A 49 -7.57 2.86 -2.65
N VAL A 50 -6.29 3.25 -2.69
CA VAL A 50 -5.85 4.65 -2.65
C VAL A 50 -6.34 5.39 -3.90
N GLY A 51 -6.43 4.71 -5.03
CA GLY A 51 -6.91 5.30 -6.29
C GLY A 51 -8.42 5.47 -6.43
N HIS A 52 -9.21 4.98 -5.47
CA HIS A 52 -10.66 5.14 -5.52
C HIS A 52 -11.04 6.61 -5.26
N PRO A 53 -11.97 7.23 -6.04
CA PRO A 53 -12.27 8.67 -5.93
C PRO A 53 -12.60 9.15 -4.51
N THR A 54 -13.35 8.35 -3.75
CA THR A 54 -13.73 8.69 -2.37
C THR A 54 -12.57 8.56 -1.38
N THR A 55 -11.66 7.60 -1.61
CA THR A 55 -10.42 7.49 -0.84
C THR A 55 -9.51 8.68 -1.14
N LEU A 56 -9.35 9.05 -2.42
CA LEU A 56 -8.58 10.23 -2.82
C LEU A 56 -9.11 11.51 -2.19
N ALA A 57 -10.42 11.74 -2.23
CA ALA A 57 -11.02 12.92 -1.62
C ALA A 57 -10.76 12.99 -0.11
N SER A 58 -10.79 11.83 0.57
CA SER A 58 -10.49 11.74 2.00
C SER A 58 -9.01 12.00 2.29
N LEU A 59 -8.10 11.43 1.49
CA LEU A 59 -6.66 11.64 1.62
C LEU A 59 -6.27 13.08 1.29
N HIS A 60 -6.91 13.69 0.31
CA HIS A 60 -6.69 15.10 -0.04
C HIS A 60 -7.11 16.02 1.09
N ARG A 61 -8.25 15.77 1.73
CA ARG A 61 -8.70 16.53 2.91
C ARG A 61 -7.67 16.46 4.05
N GLU A 62 -7.11 15.29 4.28
CA GLU A 62 -6.23 15.04 5.44
C GLU A 62 -4.76 15.41 5.18
N PHE A 63 -4.25 15.12 3.97
CA PHE A 63 -2.83 15.25 3.62
C PHE A 63 -2.54 16.32 2.56
N GLY A 64 -3.55 17.01 2.03
CA GLY A 64 -3.39 18.00 0.96
C GLY A 64 -2.36 19.09 1.28
N GLY A 65 -2.41 19.64 2.50
CA GLY A 65 -1.42 20.63 2.95
C GLY A 65 0.00 20.08 3.00
N TYR A 66 0.17 18.83 3.45
CA TYR A 66 1.48 18.17 3.49
C TYR A 66 1.99 17.87 2.07
N ALA A 67 1.12 17.39 1.18
CA ALA A 67 1.44 17.17 -0.23
C ALA A 67 1.96 18.45 -0.91
N VAL A 68 1.30 19.59 -0.68
CA VAL A 68 1.75 20.90 -1.18
C VAL A 68 3.12 21.27 -0.61
N SER A 69 3.37 21.02 0.68
CA SER A 69 4.69 21.25 1.29
C SER A 69 5.81 20.39 0.68
N CYS A 70 5.47 19.23 0.13
CA CYS A 70 6.37 18.37 -0.64
C CYS A 70 6.49 18.75 -2.13
N GLY A 71 5.91 19.88 -2.56
CA GLY A 71 5.97 20.37 -3.93
C GLY A 71 4.87 19.85 -4.87
N LEU A 72 3.83 19.21 -4.35
CA LEU A 72 2.67 18.74 -5.14
C LEU A 72 1.61 19.84 -5.22
N ALA A 73 1.66 20.65 -6.26
CA ALA A 73 0.87 21.88 -6.40
C ALA A 73 -0.66 21.67 -6.26
N GLU A 74 -1.15 20.50 -6.70
CA GLU A 74 -2.58 20.15 -6.68
C GLU A 74 -2.96 19.30 -5.45
N GLY A 75 -2.08 19.15 -4.47
CA GLY A 75 -2.34 18.35 -3.27
C GLY A 75 -2.28 16.84 -3.54
N VAL A 76 -3.23 16.08 -2.98
CA VAL A 76 -3.30 14.61 -3.16
C VAL A 76 -4.25 14.25 -4.30
N ASP A 77 -3.70 13.61 -5.32
CA ASP A 77 -4.41 13.00 -6.45
C ASP A 77 -3.69 11.71 -6.89
N LEU A 78 -4.16 11.08 -7.97
CA LEU A 78 -3.50 9.89 -8.52
C LEU A 78 -2.06 10.15 -8.96
N SER A 79 -1.78 11.34 -9.51
CA SER A 79 -0.43 11.67 -9.96
C SER A 79 0.52 11.75 -8.76
N ALA A 80 0.12 12.38 -7.66
CA ALA A 80 0.86 12.44 -6.40
C ALA A 80 1.19 11.05 -5.84
N ILE A 81 0.21 10.15 -5.80
CA ILE A 81 0.38 8.77 -5.29
C ILE A 81 1.36 7.96 -6.13
N THR A 82 1.34 8.17 -7.44
CA THR A 82 2.15 7.42 -8.41
C THR A 82 3.44 8.16 -8.83
N SER A 83 3.68 9.33 -8.23
CA SER A 83 4.82 10.21 -8.54
C SER A 83 6.13 9.68 -7.99
N ALA A 84 7.22 10.38 -8.32
CA ALA A 84 8.52 10.21 -7.70
C ALA A 84 8.66 10.95 -6.34
N ALA A 85 7.60 11.59 -5.82
CA ALA A 85 7.63 12.32 -4.55
C ALA A 85 7.72 11.35 -3.36
N ARG A 86 8.94 10.85 -3.11
CA ARG A 86 9.19 9.78 -2.15
C ARG A 86 8.86 10.19 -0.72
N GLU A 87 9.17 11.43 -0.36
CA GLU A 87 8.86 12.00 0.95
C GLU A 87 7.35 11.95 1.25
N PHE A 88 6.52 12.41 0.30
CA PHE A 88 5.07 12.36 0.43
C PHE A 88 4.56 10.91 0.54
N THR A 89 4.93 10.05 -0.40
CA THR A 89 4.44 8.66 -0.44
C THR A 89 4.87 7.83 0.77
N GLN A 90 6.08 8.04 1.29
CA GLN A 90 6.56 7.42 2.53
C GLN A 90 5.83 7.96 3.76
N HIS A 91 5.62 9.27 3.85
CA HIS A 91 4.87 9.87 4.94
C HIS A 91 3.44 9.35 4.98
N LEU A 92 2.75 9.39 3.82
CA LEU A 92 1.38 8.90 3.69
C LEU A 92 1.29 7.43 4.09
N SER A 93 2.14 6.57 3.53
CA SER A 93 2.15 5.15 3.87
C SER A 93 2.48 4.91 5.35
N GLY A 94 3.44 5.66 5.93
CA GLY A 94 3.78 5.57 7.33
C GLY A 94 2.65 6.04 8.26
N ALA A 95 1.90 7.08 7.88
CA ALA A 95 0.73 7.56 8.62
C ALA A 95 -0.42 6.53 8.57
N LEU A 96 -0.69 5.97 7.39
CA LEU A 96 -1.66 4.89 7.22
C LEU A 96 -1.26 3.62 8.00
N TYR A 97 0.03 3.27 8.01
CA TYR A 97 0.58 2.12 8.75
C TYR A 97 0.47 2.27 10.27
N ARG A 98 0.99 3.40 10.81
CA ARG A 98 1.02 3.70 12.26
C ARG A 98 -0.35 3.93 12.87
N GLU A 99 -1.36 3.98 12.00
CA GLU A 99 -2.73 4.39 12.23
C GLU A 99 -2.97 5.88 12.08
N LEU A 100 -3.94 6.14 11.20
CA LEU A 100 -4.98 7.13 11.35
C LEU A 100 -5.78 6.90 12.65
N ARG A 101 -5.13 7.05 13.82
CA ARG A 101 -5.78 6.88 15.15
C ARG A 101 -6.92 7.87 15.42
N PHE A 102 -7.08 8.87 14.55
CA PHE A 102 -8.02 9.98 14.68
C PHE A 102 -8.92 10.19 13.45
N SER A 103 -8.80 9.33 12.44
CA SER A 103 -9.48 9.51 11.17
C SER A 103 -10.28 8.26 10.84
N SER A 104 -11.30 8.48 10.04
CA SER A 104 -12.32 7.57 9.60
C SER A 104 -11.97 6.21 8.99
N TYR A 105 -10.68 5.92 8.92
CA TYR A 105 -10.14 4.82 8.12
C TYR A 105 -10.07 3.53 8.95
N PRO A 106 -10.12 2.37 8.30
CA PRO A 106 -10.03 1.08 9.00
C PRO A 106 -8.67 0.92 9.70
N ARG A 107 -8.70 0.52 10.98
CA ARG A 107 -7.49 0.28 11.77
C ARG A 107 -6.75 -1.01 11.41
N ASP A 108 -7.39 -1.95 10.73
CA ASP A 108 -6.85 -3.28 10.39
C ASP A 108 -6.68 -3.47 8.89
N LEU A 109 -5.87 -2.61 8.29
CA LEU A 109 -5.43 -2.76 6.91
C LEU A 109 -4.15 -3.60 6.85
N ASP A 110 -4.10 -4.53 5.91
CA ASP A 110 -2.92 -5.33 5.56
C ASP A 110 -2.00 -4.60 4.59
N GLY A 111 -2.41 -3.43 4.10
CA GLY A 111 -1.63 -2.61 3.20
C GLY A 111 -2.46 -1.60 2.44
N ILE A 112 -1.85 -1.05 1.40
CA ILE A 112 -2.49 -0.16 0.43
C ILE A 112 -2.40 -0.76 -0.97
N GLU A 113 -3.42 -0.49 -1.77
CA GLU A 113 -3.50 -0.88 -3.16
C GLU A 113 -3.61 0.37 -4.03
N TYR A 114 -2.79 0.45 -5.08
CA TYR A 114 -2.70 1.63 -5.93
C TYR A 114 -2.42 1.25 -7.39
N PRO A 115 -2.83 2.09 -8.36
CA PRO A 115 -2.53 1.85 -9.77
C PRO A 115 -1.03 1.96 -10.05
N SER A 116 -0.51 1.11 -10.94
CA SER A 116 0.86 1.25 -11.44
C SER A 116 0.98 2.44 -12.38
N ARG A 117 2.06 3.21 -12.26
CA ARG A 117 2.42 4.26 -13.24
C ARG A 117 2.89 3.70 -14.58
N HIS A 118 3.28 2.41 -14.62
CA HIS A 118 3.94 1.78 -15.76
C HIS A 118 3.00 0.94 -16.64
N GLY A 119 1.72 0.83 -16.31
CA GLY A 119 0.77 0.05 -17.11
C GLY A 119 -0.68 0.30 -16.72
N ILE A 120 -1.51 0.60 -17.71
CA ILE A 120 -2.96 0.71 -17.55
C ILE A 120 -3.50 -0.66 -17.12
N GLY A 121 -4.31 -0.69 -16.06
CA GLY A 121 -4.93 -1.91 -15.55
C GLY A 121 -4.05 -2.76 -14.60
N SER A 122 -2.77 -2.40 -14.42
CA SER A 122 -1.92 -3.06 -13.42
C SER A 122 -2.05 -2.38 -12.06
N ARG A 123 -2.22 -3.20 -11.01
CA ARG A 123 -2.35 -2.75 -9.62
C ARG A 123 -1.13 -3.20 -8.84
N LEU A 124 -0.71 -2.38 -7.89
CA LEU A 124 0.42 -2.63 -7.01
C LEU A 124 -0.07 -2.58 -5.56
N TRP A 125 0.65 -3.30 -4.71
CA TRP A 125 0.39 -3.36 -3.27
C TRP A 125 1.63 -2.95 -2.50
N ALA A 126 1.43 -2.16 -1.44
CA ALA A 126 2.41 -2.04 -0.37
C ALA A 126 1.85 -2.74 0.86
N LEU A 127 2.58 -3.72 1.37
CA LEU A 127 2.15 -4.59 2.46
C LEU A 127 2.59 -4.05 3.81
N TYR A 128 1.69 -4.12 4.79
CA TYR A 128 1.93 -3.71 6.16
C TYR A 128 2.21 -4.92 7.03
N GLU A 129 3.47 -5.07 7.43
CA GLU A 129 3.86 -6.10 8.37
C GLU A 129 3.68 -5.58 9.80
N ARG A 130 2.81 -6.23 10.56
CA ARG A 130 2.58 -5.91 11.96
C ARG A 130 3.08 -7.04 12.85
N PRO A 131 3.77 -6.70 13.96
CA PRO A 131 4.32 -7.70 14.87
C PRO A 131 3.26 -8.57 15.56
N ASP A 132 1.97 -8.20 15.50
CA ASP A 132 0.96 -8.78 16.41
C ASP A 132 -0.16 -9.58 15.76
N ARG A 133 -0.31 -9.64 14.42
CA ARG A 133 -1.51 -10.28 13.83
C ARG A 133 -1.45 -11.81 13.82
N LYS A 134 -0.27 -12.44 13.73
CA LYS A 134 -0.05 -13.92 13.80
C LYS A 134 1.36 -14.36 14.27
N LEU A 135 2.14 -13.47 14.89
CA LEU A 135 3.56 -13.72 15.19
C LEU A 135 3.80 -14.55 16.45
N ARG A 136 2.77 -14.79 17.28
CA ARG A 136 2.92 -15.60 18.50
C ARG A 136 2.99 -17.12 18.25
N ASP A 137 2.38 -17.63 17.17
CA ASP A 137 2.44 -19.08 16.85
C ASP A 137 3.41 -19.42 15.70
N ARG A 138 3.90 -18.41 14.97
CA ARG A 138 4.94 -18.56 13.94
C ARG A 138 6.30 -18.04 14.44
N ALA A 139 6.57 -18.27 15.72
CA ALA A 139 7.86 -18.04 16.36
C ALA A 139 8.91 -19.00 15.78
N ARG A 140 9.37 -18.64 14.58
CA ARG A 140 10.71 -18.79 14.04
C ARG A 140 10.59 -18.25 12.62
N LEU A 141 11.01 -17.01 12.44
CA LEU A 141 11.68 -16.63 11.20
C LEU A 141 12.86 -17.60 11.07
N GLU A 142 12.59 -18.79 10.53
CA GLU A 142 13.64 -19.60 9.99
C GLU A 142 14.15 -18.79 8.82
N THR A 143 15.24 -18.07 9.05
CA THR A 143 16.22 -17.81 8.00
C THR A 143 16.63 -19.20 7.51
N ALA A 144 15.79 -19.80 6.68
CA ALA A 144 16.18 -20.97 5.92
C ALA A 144 17.39 -20.48 5.13
N GLY A 145 18.57 -21.02 5.43
CA GLY A 145 19.77 -20.72 4.67
C GLY A 145 19.52 -21.24 3.27
N VAL A 146 19.09 -20.37 2.37
CA VAL A 146 18.83 -20.76 0.99
C VAL A 146 20.08 -20.53 0.17
N CYS A 147 20.43 -21.57 -0.59
CA CYS A 147 21.44 -21.50 -1.62
C CYS A 147 20.85 -20.79 -2.84
N LEU A 148 20.79 -19.45 -2.76
CA LEU A 148 20.31 -18.59 -3.84
C LEU A 148 21.20 -18.68 -5.09
N ASP A 149 22.46 -19.07 -4.91
CA ASP A 149 23.47 -19.18 -5.97
C ASP A 149 23.10 -20.18 -7.07
N SER A 150 22.13 -21.07 -6.82
CA SER A 150 21.70 -22.14 -7.73
C SER A 150 20.26 -22.02 -8.23
N ASP A 151 19.53 -20.96 -7.85
CA ASP A 151 18.15 -20.77 -8.32
C ASP A 151 18.16 -20.29 -9.78
N PRO A 152 17.58 -21.05 -10.73
CA PRO A 152 17.64 -20.73 -12.17
C PRO A 152 16.89 -19.43 -12.51
N ASP A 153 15.80 -19.10 -11.81
CA ASP A 153 15.04 -17.88 -12.04
C ASP A 153 15.82 -16.66 -11.52
N LEU A 154 16.50 -16.81 -10.38
CA LEU A 154 17.38 -15.76 -9.86
C LEU A 154 18.59 -15.56 -10.77
N ILE A 155 19.26 -16.62 -11.23
CA ILE A 155 20.39 -16.52 -12.17
C ILE A 155 19.95 -15.82 -13.45
N MET A 156 18.80 -16.20 -14.02
CA MET A 156 18.24 -15.55 -15.21
C MET A 156 17.97 -14.06 -14.96
N ALA A 157 17.36 -13.72 -13.83
CA ALA A 157 17.09 -12.31 -13.47
C ALA A 157 18.40 -11.52 -13.30
N MET A 158 19.41 -12.09 -12.64
CA MET A 158 20.72 -11.46 -12.47
C MET A 158 21.40 -11.20 -13.82
N ASP A 159 21.35 -12.16 -14.75
CA ASP A 159 21.93 -12.00 -16.08
C ASP A 159 21.17 -10.95 -16.91
N LEU A 160 19.84 -10.94 -16.88
CA LEU A 160 18.99 -9.94 -17.54
C LEU A 160 19.27 -8.52 -17.06
N HIS A 161 19.55 -8.36 -15.76
CA HIS A 161 19.81 -7.06 -15.14
C HIS A 161 21.30 -6.71 -15.01
N HIS A 162 22.18 -7.54 -15.57
CA HIS A 162 23.63 -7.38 -15.47
C HIS A 162 24.15 -7.24 -14.03
N LEU A 163 23.52 -7.95 -13.10
CA LEU A 163 23.85 -7.95 -11.68
C LEU A 163 24.88 -9.05 -11.37
N ARG A 164 25.75 -8.76 -10.41
CA ARG A 164 26.71 -9.72 -9.85
C ARG A 164 26.64 -9.65 -8.33
N TRP A 165 26.88 -10.78 -7.68
CA TRP A 165 26.99 -10.82 -6.22
C TRP A 165 28.13 -9.91 -5.78
N ALA A 166 27.88 -9.10 -4.75
CA ALA A 166 28.95 -8.40 -4.06
C ALA A 166 29.83 -9.47 -3.40
N THR A 167 31.12 -9.50 -3.73
CA THR A 167 32.07 -10.33 -2.99
C THR A 167 32.12 -9.82 -1.55
N PRO A 168 32.05 -10.70 -0.53
CA PRO A 168 32.12 -10.28 0.86
C PRO A 168 33.44 -9.57 1.20
#